data_AF-A0A3D2HPJ5-F1
#
_entry.id   AF-A0A3D2HPJ5-F1
#
_cell.length_a   1.000
_cell.length_b   1.000
_cell.length_c   1.000
_cell.angle_alpha   90.00
_cell.angle_beta   90.00
_cell.angle_gamma   90.00
#
_symmetry.space_group_name_H-M   'P 1'
#
loop_
_entity.id
_entity.type
_entity.pdbx_description
1 polymer ?
#
loop_
_entity_poly.entity_id
_entity_poly.type
_entity_poly.pdbx_seq_one_letter_code
_entity_poly.pdbx_strand_id
1 'polypeptide(L)'
;MPRKPKRPCAFPGCPNLTEKQYCEQHEKEQNKRYNKYERKADVNIKYGRAWRKVRDRYVSAHPLCERCLEQGRMTPVDEVHHIIPV
;
A
#
# COMPACT_ATOMS: atom_id res chain seq x y z
N MET A 1 7.61 17.47 38.54
CA MET A 1 6.32 16.96 38.03
C MET A 1 6.30 15.44 38.17
N PRO A 2 5.27 14.83 38.78
CA PRO A 2 5.18 13.38 38.89
C PRO A 2 4.99 12.73 37.51
N ARG A 3 5.76 11.67 37.22
CA ARG A 3 5.62 10.90 35.98
C ARG A 3 4.56 9.81 36.14
N LYS A 4 3.82 9.53 35.07
CA LYS A 4 2.83 8.45 35.05
C LYS A 4 3.53 7.10 35.32
N PRO A 5 3.01 6.25 36.22
CA PRO A 5 3.57 4.93 36.45
C PRO A 5 3.50 4.08 35.18
N LYS A 6 4.50 3.20 35.02
CA LYS A 6 4.52 2.24 33.91
C LYS A 6 3.40 1.22 34.11
N ARG A 7 2.75 0.86 33.01
CA ARG A 7 1.65 -0.12 32.95
C ARG A 7 2.13 -1.43 32.32
N PRO A 8 1.50 -2.57 32.60
CA PRO A 8 1.83 -3.82 31.92
C PRO A 8 1.54 -3.71 30.41
N CYS A 9 2.35 -4.39 29.61
CA CYS A 9 2.12 -4.57 28.19
C CYS A 9 0.78 -5.28 27.94
N ALA A 10 -0.05 -4.77 27.03
CA ALA A 10 -1.37 -5.35 26.72
C ALA A 10 -1.32 -6.68 25.93
N PHE A 11 -0.12 -7.18 25.62
CA PHE A 11 0.04 -8.47 24.96
C PHE A 11 -0.15 -9.62 25.97
N PRO A 12 -0.95 -10.65 25.66
CA PRO A 12 -1.21 -11.76 26.57
C PRO A 12 0.08 -12.42 27.08
N GLY A 13 0.25 -12.50 28.40
CA GLY A 13 1.40 -13.16 29.02
C GLY A 13 2.72 -12.39 28.98
N CYS A 14 2.74 -11.11 28.55
CA CYS A 14 3.96 -10.33 28.56
C CYS A 14 4.26 -9.73 29.96
N PRO A 15 5.43 -10.02 30.56
CA PRO A 15 5.79 -9.49 31.88
C PRO A 15 6.32 -8.04 31.85
N ASN A 16 6.47 -7.43 30.67
CA ASN A 16 7.14 -6.14 30.52
C ASN A 16 6.25 -4.96 30.90
N LEU A 17 6.85 -3.98 31.58
CA LEU A 17 6.23 -2.69 31.90
C LEU A 17 6.57 -1.63 30.85
N THR A 18 5.57 -0.85 30.44
CA THR A 18 5.65 0.08 29.31
C THR A 18 4.90 1.37 29.64
N GLU A 19 5.24 2.45 28.95
CA GLU A 19 4.48 3.71 29.02
C GLU A 19 3.35 3.74 27.98
N LYS A 20 3.51 2.95 26.91
CA LYS A 20 2.57 2.79 25.79
C LYS A 20 1.58 1.63 26.02
N GLN A 21 0.87 1.21 24.97
CA GLN A 21 -0.03 0.05 25.00
C GLN A 21 0.75 -1.28 24.96
N TYR A 22 1.84 -1.33 24.21
CA TYR A 22 2.68 -2.52 24.03
C TYR A 22 4.14 -2.20 24.37
N CYS A 23 4.95 -3.23 24.65
CA CYS A 23 6.41 -3.06 24.74
C CYS A 23 6.99 -2.94 23.33
N GLU A 24 8.25 -2.51 23.19
CA GLU A 24 8.84 -2.29 21.86
C GLU A 24 8.80 -3.53 20.95
N GLN A 25 8.90 -4.73 21.53
CA GLN A 25 8.78 -5.99 20.80
C GLN A 25 7.36 -6.18 20.24
N HIS A 26 6.34 -6.09 21.11
CA HIS A 26 4.96 -6.28 20.71
C HIS A 26 4.41 -5.10 19.89
N GLU A 27 4.94 -3.89 20.06
CA GLU A 27 4.63 -2.74 19.19
C GLU A 27 5.06 -3.04 17.75
N LYS A 28 6.25 -3.62 17.54
CA LYS A 28 6.72 -4.05 16.22
C LYS A 28 5.85 -5.17 15.64
N GLU A 29 5.45 -6.15 16.46
CA GLU A 29 4.61 -7.27 16.01
C GLU A 29 3.20 -6.80 15.62
N GLN A 30 2.56 -5.97 16.45
CA GLN A 30 1.24 -5.42 16.15
C GLN A 30 1.29 -4.48 14.94
N ASN A 31 2.33 -3.67 14.78
CA ASN A 31 2.49 -2.84 13.58
C ASN A 31 2.66 -3.69 12.31
N LYS A 32 3.40 -4.81 12.37
CA LYS A 32 3.49 -5.76 11.24
C LYS A 32 2.13 -6.37 10.92
N ARG A 33 1.37 -6.78 11.94
CA ARG A 33 0.02 -7.34 11.77
C ARG A 33 -0.94 -6.31 11.16
N TYR A 34 -0.98 -5.11 11.72
CA TYR A 34 -1.78 -3.99 11.21
C TYR A 34 -1.43 -3.71 9.74
N ASN A 35 -0.15 -3.56 9.41
CA ASN A 35 0.29 -3.27 8.05
C ASN A 35 -0.04 -4.40 7.05
N LYS A 36 -0.05 -5.67 7.49
CA LYS A 36 -0.31 -6.81 6.62
C LYS A 36 -1.79 -7.06 6.37
N TYR A 37 -2.63 -6.87 7.39
CA TYR A 37 -4.03 -7.33 7.36
C TYR A 37 -5.06 -6.20 7.41
N GLU A 38 -4.75 -5.08 8.05
CA GLU A 38 -5.73 -4.02 8.33
C GLU A 38 -5.46 -2.75 7.52
N ARG A 39 -4.20 -2.43 7.27
CA ARG A 39 -3.81 -1.32 6.42
C ARG A 39 -4.15 -1.68 4.98
N LYS A 40 -5.08 -0.93 4.38
CA LYS A 40 -5.31 -0.98 2.92
C LYS A 40 -3.96 -0.80 2.21
N ALA A 41 -3.67 -1.65 1.23
CA ALA A 41 -2.51 -1.47 0.37
C ALA A 41 -2.52 -0.03 -0.12
N ASP A 42 -1.46 0.72 0.20
CA ASP A 42 -1.42 2.14 -0.06
C ASP A 42 -1.64 2.34 -1.57
N VAL A 43 -2.79 2.89 -1.95
CA VAL A 43 -3.17 3.10 -3.35
C VAL A 43 -2.09 3.97 -4.03
N ASN A 44 -1.38 4.76 -3.24
CA ASN A 44 -0.26 5.58 -3.65
C ASN A 44 1.02 4.78 -3.98
N ILE A 45 1.18 3.56 -3.45
CA ILE A 45 2.23 2.62 -3.90
C ILE A 45 1.83 2.02 -5.26
N LYS A 46 0.56 1.65 -5.46
CA LYS A 46 0.07 1.04 -6.70
C LYS A 46 0.03 2.03 -7.88
N TYR A 47 -0.47 3.25 -7.65
CA TYR A 47 -0.68 4.27 -8.68
C TYR A 47 0.14 5.54 -8.45
N GLY A 48 1.28 5.39 -7.78
CA GLY A 48 2.16 6.51 -7.43
C GLY A 48 2.91 7.13 -8.61
N ARG A 49 3.90 7.96 -8.30
CA ARG A 49 4.73 8.66 -9.28
C ARG A 49 5.43 7.73 -10.28
N ALA A 50 5.84 6.54 -9.82
CA ALA A 50 6.49 5.54 -10.67
C ALA A 50 5.52 5.02 -11.74
N TRP A 51 4.29 4.66 -11.34
CA TRP A 51 3.26 4.22 -12.28
C TRP A 51 2.96 5.29 -13.33
N ARG A 52 2.79 6.55 -12.92
CA ARG A 52 2.54 7.66 -13.85
C ARG A 52 3.62 7.75 -14.95
N LYS A 53 4.90 7.65 -14.57
CA LYS A 53 6.01 7.65 -15.55
C LYS A 53 5.94 6.48 -16.54
N VAL A 54 5.61 5.28 -16.07
CA VAL A 54 5.50 4.09 -16.92
C VAL A 54 4.29 4.23 -17.85
N ARG A 55 3.14 4.66 -17.32
CA ARG A 55 1.92 4.94 -18.07
C ARG A 55 2.18 5.95 -19.19
N ASP A 56 2.78 7.09 -18.88
CA ASP A 56 2.98 8.16 -19.88
C ASP A 56 3.92 7.70 -21.02
N ARG A 57 4.94 6.89 -20.72
CA ARG A 57 5.79 6.24 -21.73
C ARG A 57 4.99 5.22 -22.57
N TYR A 58 4.14 4.44 -21.92
CA TYR A 58 3.32 3.43 -22.60
C TYR A 58 2.33 4.06 -23.58
N VAL A 59 1.60 5.09 -23.15
CA VAL A 59 0.65 5.84 -24.00
C VAL A 59 1.36 6.53 -25.16
N SER A 60 2.58 7.02 -24.94
CA SER A 60 3.37 7.63 -26.03
C SER A 60 3.80 6.62 -27.09
N ALA A 61 4.08 5.38 -26.70
CA ALA A 61 4.41 4.29 -27.62
C ALA A 61 3.16 3.65 -28.27
N HIS A 62 2.04 3.61 -27.54
CA HIS A 62 0.76 3.03 -27.95
C HIS A 62 -0.33 4.11 -27.85
N PRO A 63 -0.40 5.04 -28.83
CA PRO A 63 -1.38 6.13 -28.80
C PRO A 63 -2.80 5.65 -29.09
N LEU A 64 -2.98 4.43 -29.60
CA LEU A 64 -4.27 3.84 -29.97
C LEU A 64 -4.64 2.69 -29.04
N CYS A 65 -5.94 2.52 -28.81
CA CYS A 65 -6.49 1.38 -28.07
C CYS A 65 -6.17 0.07 -28.79
N GLU A 66 -5.46 -0.83 -28.12
CA GLU A 66 -5.02 -2.12 -28.66
C GLU A 66 -6.21 -2.97 -29.14
N ARG A 67 -7.29 -3.03 -28.35
CA ARG A 67 -8.51 -3.78 -28.70
C ARG A 67 -9.21 -3.20 -29.92
N CYS A 68 -9.17 -1.88 -30.10
CA CYS A 68 -9.74 -1.23 -31.27
C CYS A 68 -8.84 -1.43 -32.49
N LEU A 69 -7.52 -1.41 -32.31
CA LEU A 69 -6.55 -1.64 -33.38
C LEU A 69 -6.68 -3.06 -33.95
N GLU A 70 -6.89 -4.07 -33.09
CA GLU A 70 -7.21 -5.45 -33.51
C GLU A 70 -8.49 -5.53 -34.36
N GLN A 71 -9.44 -4.62 -34.13
CA GLN A 71 -10.69 -4.51 -34.88
C GLN A 71 -10.59 -3.56 -36.09
N GLY A 72 -9.38 -3.06 -36.41
CA GLY A 72 -9.16 -2.12 -37.50
C GLY A 72 -9.67 -0.69 -37.24
N ARG A 73 -9.96 -0.34 -35.99
CA ARG A 73 -10.46 0.98 -35.59
C ARG A 73 -9.33 1.81 -34.96
N MET A 74 -9.13 3.02 -35.45
CA MET A 74 -8.16 3.97 -34.91
C MET A 74 -8.79 4.84 -33.83
N THR A 75 -8.87 4.30 -32.61
CA THR A 75 -9.40 5.00 -31.43
C THR A 75 -8.23 5.36 -30.51
N PRO A 76 -8.12 6.60 -30.00
CA PRO A 76 -7.07 6.97 -29.06
C PRO A 76 -7.16 6.18 -27.74
N VAL A 77 -6.04 6.08 -27.02
CA VAL A 77 -6.02 5.50 -25.66
C VAL A 77 -6.69 6.42 -24.66
N ASP A 78 -7.69 5.90 -23.93
CA ASP A 78 -8.31 6.56 -22.79
C ASP A 78 -7.68 6.13 -21.44
N GLU A 79 -7.43 4.83 -21.26
CA GLU A 79 -6.93 4.28 -20.00
C GLU A 79 -5.96 3.10 -20.21
N VAL A 80 -4.95 2.99 -19.33
CA VAL A 80 -4.00 1.88 -19.30
C VAL A 80 -4.38 0.91 -18.19
N HIS A 81 -4.80 -0.29 -18.59
CA HIS A 81 -5.21 -1.35 -17.67
C HIS A 81 -4.05 -2.31 -17.35
N HIS A 82 -4.03 -2.82 -16.11
CA HIS A 82 -3.12 -3.90 -15.73
C HIS A 82 -3.67 -5.24 -16.25
N ILE A 83 -2.84 -6.02 -16.94
CA ILE A 83 -3.20 -7.36 -17.44
C ILE A 83 -3.36 -8.35 -16.28
N ILE A 84 -2.47 -8.26 -15.28
CA ILE A 84 -2.55 -9.04 -14.05
C ILE A 84 -3.05 -8.12 -12.93
N PRO A 85 -4.13 -8.50 -12.20
CA PRO A 85 -4.63 -7.70 -11.10
C PRO A 85 -3.55 -7.46 -10.03
N VAL A 86 -3.46 -6.21 -9.58
CA VAL A 86 -2.52 -5.73 -8.54
C VAL A 86 -3.17 -5.75 -7.17
#